data_AF-A0A1J3FP77-F1
#
_entry.id   AF-A0A1J3FP77-F1
#
_cell.length_a   1.000
_cell.length_b   1.000
_cell.length_c   1.000
_cell.angle_alpha   90.00
_cell.angle_beta   90.00
_cell.angle_gamma   90.00
#
_symmetry.space_group_name_H-M   'P 1'
#
loop_
_entity.id
_entity.type
_entity.pdbx_description
1 polymer ?
#
loop_
_entity_poly.entity_id
_entity_poly.type
_entity_poly.pdbx_seq_one_letter_code
_entity_poly.pdbx_strand_id
1 'polypeptide(L)'
;MESATTGGVSAAPTDDLQSSGSSSTSPADAVSRLIHAVEQRQQHLLDKTVPHVLYRWIACLCVVLIYFVRVYLVEGFYIITYAIGIYLLNLIIAFLSPQDDPEASLTTGGTLPTRGSDEYRPFVRRLPEFKFWLSIIRAFVIGFTMTFFEVFDVPVFWPILLFYWVMLFFLTMRKQIQHMIKYRYVPFSFGKQQYGKKPAPTAESSE
;
A
#
# COMPACT_ATOMS: atom_id res chain seq x y z
N MET A 1 52.03 -45.98 9.50
CA MET A 1 51.78 -44.75 8.74
C MET A 1 51.26 -45.20 7.39
N GLU A 2 50.08 -44.71 6.99
CA GLU A 2 49.42 -44.92 5.67
C GLU A 2 48.97 -46.37 5.37
N SER A 3 47.85 -46.68 4.71
CA SER A 3 46.89 -45.85 3.96
C SER A 3 45.57 -46.61 3.75
N ALA A 4 44.53 -45.82 3.46
CA ALA A 4 43.13 -46.19 3.21
C ALA A 4 42.91 -47.04 1.94
N THR A 5 41.81 -47.79 1.89
CA THR A 5 40.92 -47.94 0.71
C THR A 5 39.60 -48.60 1.16
N THR A 6 38.49 -47.87 1.18
CA THR A 6 37.13 -48.46 1.19
C THR A 6 36.41 -48.06 -0.09
N GLY A 7 35.93 -49.09 -0.79
CA GLY A 7 35.41 -49.03 -2.16
C GLY A 7 34.11 -48.25 -2.30
N GLY A 8 33.95 -47.69 -3.49
CA GLY A 8 32.79 -46.91 -3.90
C GLY A 8 31.56 -47.75 -4.22
N VAL A 9 30.42 -47.07 -4.21
CA VAL A 9 29.20 -47.50 -4.87
C VAL A 9 28.60 -46.26 -5.54
N SER A 10 28.54 -46.31 -6.87
CA SER A 10 27.72 -45.43 -7.69
C SER A 10 27.19 -46.24 -8.88
N ALA A 11 26.02 -45.84 -9.37
CA ALA A 11 25.30 -46.27 -10.58
C ALA A 11 24.14 -47.28 -10.40
N ALA A 12 22.93 -46.74 -10.64
CA ALA A 12 21.63 -47.37 -10.88
C ALA A 12 21.60 -48.12 -12.26
N PRO A 13 20.51 -48.79 -12.73
CA PRO A 13 19.22 -48.15 -13.07
C PRO A 13 17.93 -49.01 -12.99
N THR A 14 16.78 -48.31 -13.06
CA THR A 14 15.50 -48.64 -13.73
C THR A 14 14.82 -50.00 -13.51
N ASP A 15 13.60 -49.96 -12.95
CA ASP A 15 12.47 -50.60 -13.62
C ASP A 15 11.20 -49.75 -13.46
N ASP A 16 10.52 -49.65 -14.59
CA ASP A 16 9.50 -48.71 -14.97
C ASP A 16 8.15 -48.90 -14.25
N LEU A 17 7.53 -47.78 -13.87
CA LEU A 17 6.07 -47.65 -13.99
C LEU A 17 5.73 -46.21 -14.35
N GLN A 18 5.82 -45.92 -15.65
CA GLN A 18 5.41 -44.66 -16.23
C GLN A 18 4.00 -44.77 -16.82
N SER A 19 3.23 -43.71 -16.62
CA SER A 19 2.07 -43.26 -17.41
C SER A 19 0.67 -43.80 -17.07
N SER A 20 -0.02 -42.99 -16.26
CA SER A 20 -1.37 -42.50 -16.55
C SER A 20 -1.48 -41.18 -15.78
N GLY A 21 -1.29 -40.01 -16.38
CA GLY A 21 -2.06 -39.55 -17.53
C GLY A 21 -3.42 -38.99 -17.11
N SER A 22 -3.55 -38.36 -15.92
CA SER A 22 -4.69 -37.51 -15.60
C SER A 22 -4.25 -36.05 -15.50
N SER A 23 -3.98 -35.45 -16.66
CA SER A 23 -4.10 -34.00 -16.83
C SER A 23 -5.58 -33.62 -16.70
N SER A 24 -6.14 -33.74 -15.49
CA SER A 24 -7.40 -33.09 -15.16
C SER A 24 -7.06 -31.61 -15.03
N THR A 25 -7.22 -30.86 -16.11
CA THR A 25 -7.26 -29.40 -16.08
C THR A 25 -8.39 -29.01 -15.13
N SER A 26 -8.09 -28.86 -13.85
CA SER A 26 -9.09 -28.43 -12.87
C SER A 26 -9.54 -27.03 -13.28
N PRO A 27 -10.84 -26.73 -13.30
CA PRO A 27 -11.32 -25.38 -13.62
C PRO A 27 -10.72 -24.33 -12.67
N ALA A 28 -10.38 -24.72 -11.44
CA ALA A 28 -9.68 -23.86 -10.49
C ALA A 28 -8.26 -23.47 -10.96
N ASP A 29 -7.53 -24.38 -11.59
CA ASP A 29 -6.18 -24.11 -12.09
C ASP A 29 -6.22 -23.22 -13.35
N ALA A 30 -7.22 -23.40 -14.20
CA ALA A 30 -7.46 -22.54 -15.36
C ALA A 30 -7.85 -21.12 -14.95
N VAL A 31 -8.73 -20.98 -13.95
CA VAL A 31 -9.12 -19.69 -13.37
C VAL A 31 -7.91 -19.02 -12.71
N SER A 32 -7.09 -19.76 -11.97
CA SER A 32 -5.89 -19.22 -11.33
C SER A 32 -4.88 -18.70 -12.34
N ARG A 33 -4.64 -19.43 -13.45
CA ARG A 33 -3.78 -18.98 -14.56
C ARG A 33 -4.33 -17.73 -15.26
N LEU A 34 -5.65 -17.63 -15.44
CA LEU A 34 -6.30 -16.45 -16.00
C LEU A 34 -6.14 -15.24 -15.08
N ILE A 35 -6.40 -15.42 -13.77
CA ILE A 35 -6.22 -14.38 -12.75
C ILE A 35 -4.78 -13.89 -12.75
N HIS A 36 -3.80 -14.80 -12.73
CA HIS A 36 -2.38 -14.41 -12.77
C HIS A 36 -1.99 -13.71 -14.08
N ALA A 37 -2.51 -14.14 -15.22
CA ALA A 37 -2.25 -13.46 -16.50
C ALA A 37 -2.86 -12.05 -16.56
N VAL A 38 -4.06 -11.88 -16.00
CA VAL A 38 -4.73 -10.58 -15.86
C VAL A 38 -3.98 -9.68 -14.89
N GLU A 39 -3.52 -10.24 -13.77
CA GLU A 39 -2.75 -9.52 -12.75
C GLU A 39 -1.41 -9.02 -13.31
N GLN A 40 -0.67 -9.87 -14.03
CA GLN A 40 0.58 -9.50 -14.69
C GLN A 40 0.36 -8.39 -15.74
N ARG A 41 -0.72 -8.47 -16.52
CA ARG A 41 -1.03 -7.46 -17.54
C ARG A 41 -1.51 -6.16 -16.91
N GLN A 42 -2.28 -6.21 -15.82
CA GLN A 42 -2.60 -5.05 -15.01
C GLN A 42 -1.31 -4.43 -14.47
N GLN A 43 -0.42 -5.18 -13.81
CA GLN A 43 0.86 -4.67 -13.32
C GLN A 43 1.68 -4.02 -14.43
N HIS A 44 1.77 -4.64 -15.61
CA HIS A 44 2.47 -4.07 -16.75
C HIS A 44 1.87 -2.74 -17.25
N LEU A 45 0.54 -2.61 -17.28
CA LEU A 45 -0.13 -1.36 -17.63
C LEU A 45 0.03 -0.32 -16.53
N LEU A 46 -0.04 -0.73 -15.27
CA LEU A 46 0.15 0.12 -14.10
C LEU A 46 1.57 0.70 -14.11
N ASP A 47 2.60 -0.11 -14.37
CA ASP A 47 4.00 0.31 -14.46
C ASP A 47 4.24 1.40 -15.52
N LYS A 48 3.54 1.33 -16.66
CA LYS A 48 3.59 2.38 -17.70
C LYS A 48 2.95 3.70 -17.29
N THR A 49 1.98 3.66 -16.36
CA THR A 49 1.28 4.85 -15.85
C THR A 49 1.96 5.48 -14.63
N VAL A 50 2.95 4.79 -14.02
CA VAL A 50 3.73 5.27 -12.87
C VAL A 50 4.38 6.65 -13.09
N PRO A 51 5.06 6.93 -14.22
CA PRO A 51 5.79 8.20 -14.37
C PRO A 51 4.88 9.42 -14.57
N HIS A 52 3.62 9.24 -14.97
CA HIS A 52 2.70 10.32 -15.32
C HIS A 52 1.87 10.78 -14.11
N VAL A 53 2.54 11.25 -13.05
CA VAL A 53 1.88 11.64 -11.79
C VAL A 53 0.84 12.76 -12.00
N LEU A 54 1.18 13.80 -12.76
CA LEU A 54 0.26 14.93 -13.01
C LEU A 54 -1.02 14.50 -13.73
N TYR A 55 -0.90 13.76 -14.83
CA TYR A 55 -2.04 13.28 -15.61
C TYR A 55 -2.97 12.37 -14.79
N ARG A 56 -2.40 11.55 -13.90
CA ARG A 56 -3.18 10.74 -12.96
C ARG A 56 -4.03 11.61 -12.04
N TRP A 57 -3.43 12.62 -11.39
CA TRP A 57 -4.18 13.50 -10.49
C TRP A 57 -5.24 14.34 -11.21
N ILE A 58 -4.95 14.77 -12.45
CA ILE A 58 -5.95 15.43 -13.32
C ILE A 58 -7.11 14.47 -13.61
N ALA A 59 -6.84 13.24 -14.02
CA ALA A 59 -7.88 12.24 -14.26
C ALA A 59 -8.72 11.96 -13.01
N CYS A 60 -8.08 11.91 -11.83
CA CYS A 60 -8.79 11.78 -10.55
C CYS A 60 -9.70 12.96 -10.28
N LEU A 61 -9.20 14.18 -10.47
CA LEU A 61 -10.01 15.38 -10.30
C LEU A 61 -11.21 15.36 -11.25
N CYS A 62 -11.04 14.98 -12.52
CA CYS A 62 -12.14 14.85 -13.47
C CYS A 62 -13.20 13.86 -13.00
N VAL A 63 -12.82 12.65 -12.56
CA VAL A 63 -13.77 11.63 -12.05
C VAL A 63 -14.53 12.14 -10.82
N VAL A 64 -13.82 12.77 -9.89
CA VAL A 64 -14.41 13.36 -8.68
C VAL A 64 -15.40 14.47 -9.02
N LEU A 65 -15.04 15.36 -9.96
CA LEU A 65 -15.92 16.44 -10.42
C LEU A 65 -17.18 15.89 -11.09
N ILE A 66 -17.07 14.88 -11.96
CA ILE A 66 -18.23 14.24 -12.59
C ILE A 66 -19.20 13.69 -11.54
N TYR A 67 -18.66 13.03 -10.50
CA TYR A 67 -19.47 12.53 -9.39
C TYR A 67 -20.16 13.66 -8.62
N PHE A 68 -19.45 14.73 -8.25
CA PHE A 68 -20.04 15.86 -7.53
C PHE A 68 -21.11 16.58 -8.36
N VAL A 69 -20.88 16.78 -9.65
CA VAL A 69 -21.89 17.35 -10.56
C VAL A 69 -23.13 16.47 -10.58
N ARG A 70 -22.97 15.14 -10.65
CA ARG A 70 -24.10 14.20 -10.60
C ARG A 70 -24.90 14.32 -9.30
N VAL A 71 -24.23 14.32 -8.15
CA VAL A 71 -24.88 14.44 -6.83
C VAL A 71 -25.57 15.79 -6.67
N TYR A 72 -24.95 16.87 -7.16
CA TYR A 72 -25.53 18.22 -7.11
C TYR A 72 -26.79 18.34 -7.97
N LEU A 73 -26.81 17.75 -9.17
CA LEU A 73 -27.98 17.79 -10.05
C LEU A 73 -29.14 16.93 -9.57
N VAL A 74 -28.86 15.81 -8.89
CA VAL A 74 -29.89 14.88 -8.41
C VAL A 74 -30.39 15.23 -7.01
N GLU A 75 -29.66 16.08 -6.27
CA GLU A 75 -29.96 16.46 -4.88
C GLU A 75 -30.23 15.24 -3.96
N GLY A 76 -29.50 14.16 -4.18
CA GLY A 76 -29.71 12.86 -3.52
C GLY A 76 -28.41 12.10 -3.26
N PHE A 77 -28.51 10.87 -2.78
CA PHE A 77 -27.37 9.97 -2.53
C PHE A 77 -26.34 10.49 -1.50
N TYR A 78 -26.80 11.22 -0.50
CA TYR A 78 -25.94 11.75 0.57
C TYR A 78 -25.27 10.66 1.40
N ILE A 79 -25.94 9.52 1.60
CA ILE A 79 -25.37 8.36 2.32
C ILE A 79 -24.18 7.77 1.56
N ILE A 80 -24.29 7.64 0.23
CA ILE A 80 -23.19 7.15 -0.61
C ILE A 80 -22.01 8.12 -0.52
N THR A 81 -22.27 9.41 -0.67
CA THR A 81 -21.25 10.46 -0.57
C THR A 81 -20.56 10.44 0.80
N TYR A 82 -21.32 10.23 1.87
CA TYR A 82 -20.81 10.09 3.22
C TYR A 82 -19.95 8.83 3.41
N ALA A 83 -20.39 7.68 2.86
CA ALA A 83 -19.62 6.44 2.89
C ALA A 83 -18.29 6.58 2.13
N ILE A 84 -18.30 7.21 0.96
CA ILE A 84 -17.09 7.57 0.21
C ILE A 84 -16.21 8.50 1.04
N GLY A 85 -16.80 9.49 1.71
CA GLY A 85 -16.08 10.41 2.60
C GLY A 85 -15.37 9.69 3.76
N ILE A 86 -16.04 8.77 4.46
CA ILE A 86 -15.42 7.97 5.52
C ILE A 86 -14.33 7.07 4.93
N TYR A 87 -14.57 6.47 3.78
CA TYR A 87 -13.56 5.65 3.10
C TYR A 87 -12.32 6.47 2.75
N LEU A 88 -12.49 7.68 2.22
CA LEU A 88 -11.39 8.62 1.97
C LEU A 88 -10.67 8.97 3.27
N LEU A 89 -11.40 9.18 4.37
CA LEU A 89 -10.80 9.42 5.68
C LEU A 89 -9.89 8.26 6.08
N ASN A 90 -10.39 7.03 5.98
CA ASN A 90 -9.62 5.83 6.27
C ASN A 90 -8.37 5.73 5.37
N LEU A 91 -8.50 6.11 4.10
CA LEU A 91 -7.40 6.10 3.15
C LEU A 91 -6.34 7.14 3.50
N ILE A 92 -6.73 8.34 3.96
CA ILE A 92 -5.81 9.38 4.43
C ILE A 92 -5.13 8.94 5.73
N ILE A 93 -5.85 8.29 6.65
CA ILE A 93 -5.25 7.72 7.88
C ILE A 93 -4.22 6.66 7.52
N ALA A 94 -4.55 5.75 6.62
CA ALA A 94 -3.62 4.74 6.14
C ALA A 94 -2.42 5.36 5.39
N PHE A 95 -2.61 6.51 4.73
CA PHE A 95 -1.51 7.24 4.10
C PHE A 95 -0.59 7.93 5.11
N LEU A 96 -1.14 8.46 6.21
CA LEU A 96 -0.39 9.12 7.28
C LEU A 96 0.24 8.14 8.27
N SER A 97 -0.36 6.96 8.45
CA SER A 97 0.11 5.97 9.42
C SER A 97 1.44 5.35 8.97
N PRO A 98 2.47 5.32 9.84
CA PRO A 98 3.79 4.77 9.53
C PRO A 98 3.72 3.26 9.36
N GLN A 99 4.47 2.71 8.39
CA GLN A 99 4.43 1.28 8.06
C GLN A 99 4.88 0.38 9.22
N ASP A 100 5.86 0.84 9.99
CA ASP A 100 6.35 0.19 11.21
C ASP A 100 5.88 0.97 12.45
N ASP A 101 4.88 0.42 13.14
CA ASP A 101 4.42 0.93 14.43
C ASP A 101 5.25 0.25 15.55
N PRO A 102 6.03 0.98 16.36
CA PRO A 102 6.89 0.39 17.38
C PRO A 102 6.11 -0.42 18.43
N GLU A 103 4.83 -0.13 18.63
CA GLU A 103 3.96 -0.91 19.54
C GLU A 103 3.66 -2.33 19.01
N ALA A 104 3.63 -2.53 17.69
CA ALA A 104 3.51 -3.87 17.08
C ALA A 104 4.82 -4.66 17.14
N SER A 105 5.97 -3.97 17.10
CA SER A 105 7.28 -4.59 17.28
C SER A 105 7.52 -5.01 18.74
N LEU A 106 6.99 -4.27 19.71
CA LEU A 106 7.10 -4.59 21.14
C LEU A 106 6.32 -5.86 21.55
N THR A 107 5.22 -6.19 20.84
CA THR A 107 4.40 -7.38 21.12
C THR A 107 4.97 -8.67 20.51
N THR A 108 5.87 -8.60 19.53
CA THR A 108 6.41 -9.76 18.80
C THR A 108 7.72 -10.33 19.39
N GLY A 109 8.27 -9.73 20.45
CA GLY A 109 9.45 -10.25 21.15
C GLY A 109 10.74 -10.06 20.34
N GLY A 110 11.49 -9.00 20.64
CA GLY A 110 12.80 -8.83 20.02
C GLY A 110 13.48 -7.50 20.34
N THR A 111 14.33 -7.54 21.37
CA THR A 111 15.45 -6.64 21.71
C THR A 111 15.16 -5.42 22.60
N LEU A 112 15.85 -5.40 23.74
CA LEU A 112 15.91 -4.28 24.67
C LEU A 112 16.74 -3.14 24.05
N PRO A 113 16.25 -1.88 24.02
CA PRO A 113 17.04 -0.75 23.60
C PRO A 113 18.13 -0.46 24.63
N THR A 114 19.39 -0.75 24.31
CA THR A 114 20.53 -0.19 25.04
C THR A 114 21.30 0.75 24.12
N ARG A 115 21.18 2.04 24.43
CA ARG A 115 21.99 3.19 23.97
C ARG A 115 21.55 3.85 22.66
N GLY A 116 20.96 5.05 22.80
CA GLY A 116 21.62 6.29 22.39
C GLY A 116 21.89 6.56 20.90
N SER A 117 21.27 5.84 19.97
CA SER A 117 21.21 6.26 18.57
C SER A 117 19.76 6.48 18.18
N ASP A 118 19.38 7.75 18.01
CA ASP A 118 18.21 8.14 17.22
C ASP A 118 18.37 7.54 15.82
N GLU A 119 17.93 6.28 15.68
CA GLU A 119 17.93 5.57 14.43
C GLU A 119 16.92 6.27 13.54
N TYR A 120 17.44 7.07 12.60
CA TYR A 120 16.67 7.74 11.59
C TYR A 120 15.92 6.68 10.76
N ARG A 121 14.63 6.54 11.00
CA ARG A 121 13.74 5.69 10.21
C ARG A 121 13.08 6.54 9.13
N PRO A 122 13.51 6.43 7.85
CA PRO A 122 12.86 7.13 6.77
C PRO A 122 11.39 6.74 6.71
N PHE A 123 10.55 7.68 6.31
CA PHE A 123 9.13 7.43 6.18
C PHE A 123 8.82 6.55 5.00
N VAL A 124 8.60 5.29 5.30
CA VAL A 124 7.85 4.42 4.41
C VAL A 124 6.39 4.57 4.82
N ARG A 125 5.60 5.21 3.95
CA ARG A 125 4.14 5.36 4.15
C ARG A 125 3.47 4.00 3.93
N ARG A 126 2.45 3.61 4.71
CA ARG A 126 1.74 2.32 4.52
C ARG A 126 1.13 2.16 3.14
N LEU A 127 0.65 3.25 2.54
CA LEU A 127 0.10 3.24 1.18
C LEU A 127 1.03 3.96 0.18
N PRO A 128 1.55 3.26 -0.84
CA PRO A 128 2.14 3.89 -2.01
C PRO A 128 1.14 4.85 -2.68
N GLU A 129 1.59 6.04 -3.08
CA GLU A 129 0.73 7.08 -3.71
C GLU A 129 -0.06 6.57 -4.91
N PHE A 130 0.51 5.59 -5.63
CA PHE A 130 -0.15 4.91 -6.74
C PHE A 130 -1.38 4.10 -6.30
N LYS A 131 -1.26 3.34 -5.21
CA LYS A 131 -2.38 2.57 -4.65
C LYS A 131 -3.43 3.50 -4.04
N PHE A 132 -3.00 4.60 -3.40
CA PHE A 132 -3.89 5.65 -2.90
C PHE A 132 -4.75 6.23 -4.01
N TRP A 133 -4.12 6.65 -5.11
CA TRP A 133 -4.81 7.19 -6.28
C TRP A 133 -5.82 6.19 -6.87
N LEU A 134 -5.41 4.93 -7.06
CA LEU A 134 -6.28 3.90 -7.62
C LEU A 134 -7.47 3.59 -6.71
N SER A 135 -7.27 3.58 -5.38
CA SER A 135 -8.34 3.40 -4.40
C SER A 135 -9.37 4.53 -4.45
N ILE A 136 -8.94 5.78 -4.63
CA ILE A 136 -9.87 6.91 -4.82
C ILE A 136 -10.70 6.71 -6.08
N ILE A 137 -10.05 6.47 -7.24
CA ILE A 137 -10.76 6.25 -8.50
C ILE A 137 -11.79 5.13 -8.36
N ARG A 138 -11.39 3.99 -7.77
CA ARG A 138 -12.29 2.85 -7.56
C ARG A 138 -13.49 3.22 -6.68
N ALA A 139 -13.27 3.93 -5.57
CA ALA A 139 -14.35 4.35 -4.69
C ALA A 139 -15.36 5.27 -5.39
N PHE A 140 -14.88 6.25 -6.16
CA PHE A 140 -15.75 7.15 -6.90
C PHE A 140 -16.46 6.47 -8.08
N VAL A 141 -15.83 5.52 -8.77
CA VAL A 141 -16.47 4.74 -9.84
C VAL A 141 -17.57 3.83 -9.27
N ILE A 142 -17.31 3.15 -8.15
CA ILE A 142 -18.32 2.33 -7.47
C ILE A 142 -19.45 3.21 -6.96
N GLY A 143 -19.13 4.33 -6.32
CA GLY A 143 -20.10 5.32 -5.84
C GLY A 143 -20.98 5.86 -6.97
N PHE A 144 -20.37 6.26 -8.08
CA PHE A 144 -21.06 6.71 -9.29
C PHE A 144 -22.00 5.63 -9.83
N THR A 145 -21.54 4.37 -9.87
CA THR A 145 -22.37 3.23 -10.29
C THR A 145 -23.56 3.01 -9.34
N MET A 146 -23.36 3.18 -8.03
CA MET A 146 -24.44 3.09 -7.04
C MET A 146 -25.47 4.22 -7.19
N THR A 147 -25.09 5.42 -7.66
CA THR A 147 -26.04 6.52 -7.91
C THR A 147 -27.03 6.28 -9.07
N PHE A 148 -26.90 5.18 -9.81
CA PHE A 148 -27.91 4.76 -10.79
C PHE A 148 -29.05 3.95 -10.16
N PHE A 149 -28.87 3.45 -8.94
CA PHE A 149 -29.88 2.65 -8.25
C PHE A 149 -30.58 3.50 -7.19
N GLU A 150 -31.86 3.78 -7.41
CA GLU A 150 -32.70 4.58 -6.50
C GLU A 150 -32.84 3.98 -5.10
N VAL A 151 -32.58 2.67 -4.93
CA VAL A 151 -32.60 1.98 -3.62
C VAL A 151 -31.67 2.62 -2.59
N PHE A 152 -30.57 3.24 -3.03
CA PHE A 152 -29.60 3.89 -2.15
C PHE A 152 -29.92 5.37 -1.86
N ASP A 153 -31.00 5.90 -2.43
CA ASP A 153 -31.43 7.28 -2.21
C ASP A 153 -32.44 7.37 -1.06
N VAL A 154 -31.91 7.47 0.15
CA VAL A 154 -32.73 7.64 1.37
C VAL A 154 -32.69 9.11 1.78
N PRO A 155 -33.86 9.75 1.99
CA PRO A 155 -33.92 11.14 2.43
C PRO A 155 -33.35 11.28 3.84
N VAL A 156 -32.14 11.83 3.94
CA VAL A 156 -31.44 12.11 5.19
C VAL A 156 -31.04 13.56 5.25
N PHE A 157 -31.00 14.13 6.45
CA PHE A 157 -30.51 15.49 6.67
C PHE A 157 -29.01 15.57 6.35
N TRP A 158 -28.64 15.89 5.11
CA TRP A 158 -27.24 15.97 4.69
C TRP A 158 -26.36 16.94 5.49
N PRO A 159 -26.85 18.07 6.05
CA PRO A 159 -25.98 19.00 6.78
C PRO A 159 -25.40 18.37 8.05
N ILE A 160 -26.19 17.52 8.73
CA ILE A 160 -25.70 16.84 9.94
C ILE A 160 -24.67 15.76 9.58
N LEU A 161 -24.85 15.03 8.46
CA LEU A 161 -23.84 14.09 7.96
C LEU A 161 -22.52 14.80 7.62
N LEU A 162 -22.60 15.96 6.97
CA LEU A 162 -21.43 16.77 6.66
C LEU A 162 -20.73 17.22 7.94
N PHE A 163 -21.47 17.71 8.93
CA PHE A 163 -20.90 18.11 10.21
C PHE A 163 -20.20 16.95 10.93
N TYR A 164 -20.82 15.77 10.97
CA TYR A 164 -20.19 14.57 11.53
C TYR A 164 -18.90 14.20 10.80
N TRP A 165 -18.93 14.19 9.48
CA TRP A 165 -17.75 13.88 8.68
C TRP A 165 -16.62 14.88 8.92
N VAL A 166 -16.92 16.18 8.94
CA VAL A 166 -15.94 17.24 9.19
C VAL A 166 -15.36 17.14 10.61
N MET A 167 -16.21 16.95 11.62
CA MET A 167 -15.77 16.76 13.00
C MET A 167 -14.88 15.52 13.13
N LEU A 168 -15.28 14.40 12.55
CA LEU A 168 -14.51 13.16 12.53
C LEU A 168 -13.18 13.36 11.81
N PHE A 169 -13.17 14.09 10.69
CA PHE A 169 -11.97 14.42 9.94
C PHE A 169 -10.96 15.17 10.81
N PHE A 170 -11.38 16.26 11.46
CA PHE A 170 -10.48 17.06 12.29
C PHE A 170 -10.00 16.31 13.53
N LEU A 171 -10.89 15.58 14.22
CA LEU A 171 -10.51 14.76 15.37
C LEU A 171 -9.49 13.70 14.98
N THR A 172 -9.70 13.03 13.84
CA THR A 172 -8.83 11.96 13.41
C THR A 172 -7.50 12.50 12.92
N MET A 173 -7.47 13.57 12.11
CA MET A 173 -6.23 14.20 11.68
C MET A 173 -5.42 14.74 12.85
N ARG A 174 -6.06 15.42 13.81
CA ARG A 174 -5.39 15.92 15.02
C ARG A 174 -4.75 14.78 15.80
N LYS A 175 -5.48 13.69 16.04
CA LYS A 175 -4.97 12.51 16.77
C LYS A 175 -3.82 11.84 16.03
N GLN A 176 -3.93 11.68 14.71
CA GLN A 176 -2.87 11.07 13.89
C GLN A 176 -1.61 11.95 13.88
N ILE A 177 -1.74 13.26 13.67
CA ILE A 177 -0.60 14.20 13.68
C ILE A 177 0.07 14.23 15.06
N GLN A 178 -0.70 14.24 16.15
CA GLN A 178 -0.15 14.19 17.52
C GLN A 178 0.65 12.91 17.77
N HIS A 179 0.17 11.75 17.32
CA HIS A 179 0.91 10.50 17.39
C HIS A 179 2.22 10.58 16.59
N MET A 180 2.14 11.08 15.36
CA MET A 180 3.33 11.27 14.52
C MET A 180 4.37 12.16 15.20
N ILE A 181 3.95 13.28 15.78
CA ILE A 181 4.85 14.20 16.50
C ILE A 181 5.43 13.55 17.76
N LYS A 182 4.61 12.84 18.56
CA LYS A 182 5.04 12.18 19.80
C LYS A 182 6.13 11.13 19.56
N TYR A 183 5.99 10.34 18.51
CA TYR A 183 6.96 9.29 18.16
C TYR A 183 8.01 9.75 17.14
N ARG A 184 8.19 11.07 16.98
CA ARG A 184 9.25 11.69 16.16
C ARG A 184 9.31 11.16 14.73
N TYR A 185 8.14 10.90 14.20
CA TYR A 185 7.94 10.69 12.78
C TYR A 185 8.11 12.09 12.10
N VAL A 186 9.20 12.28 11.34
CA VAL A 186 9.49 13.25 10.23
C VAL A 186 8.78 13.03 8.85
N PRO A 187 7.55 13.51 8.57
CA PRO A 187 6.79 13.19 7.34
C PRO A 187 7.44 13.61 6.00
N PHE A 188 8.43 14.50 6.06
CA PHE A 188 9.22 14.94 4.91
C PHE A 188 10.70 14.89 5.30
N SER A 189 11.50 14.09 4.58
CA SER A 189 12.96 14.15 4.65
C SER A 189 13.48 15.40 3.91
N PHE A 190 13.17 16.61 4.39
CA PHE A 190 13.80 17.83 3.91
C PHE A 190 15.21 17.88 4.49
N GLY A 191 16.19 17.48 3.68
CA GLY A 191 17.60 17.48 4.05
C GLY A 191 18.16 16.06 4.07
N LYS A 192 18.70 15.63 2.93
CA LYS A 192 19.59 14.46 2.88
C LYS A 192 20.69 14.69 3.92
N GLN A 193 20.84 13.78 4.88
CA GLN A 193 22.09 13.68 5.64
C GLN A 193 23.18 13.31 4.62
N GLN A 194 23.98 14.28 4.22
CA GLN A 194 25.19 14.00 3.46
C GLN A 194 26.09 13.21 4.41
N TYR A 195 26.23 11.92 4.15
CA TYR A 195 27.24 11.10 4.78
C TYR A 195 28.57 11.78 4.49
N GLY A 196 29.13 12.45 5.51
CA GLY A 196 30.38 13.18 5.39
C GLY A 196 31.42 12.23 4.83
N LYS A 197 32.00 12.55 3.68
CA LYS A 197 33.23 11.91 3.22
C LYS A 197 34.26 12.10 4.32
N LYS A 198 34.53 11.04 5.09
CA LYS A 198 35.67 10.99 5.99
C LYS A 198 36.91 11.22 5.11
N PRO A 199 37.71 12.29 5.33
CA PRO A 199 38.94 12.45 4.59
C PRO A 199 39.82 11.23 4.87
N ALA A 200 40.35 10.63 3.82
CA ALA A 200 41.31 9.55 3.93
C ALA A 200 42.51 10.03 4.77
N PRO A 201 43.02 9.22 5.71
CA PRO A 201 44.27 9.54 6.37
C PRO A 201 45.38 9.37 5.32
N THR A 202 45.83 10.48 4.73
CA THR A 202 47.09 10.48 3.97
C THR A 202 48.18 10.21 4.98
N ALA A 203 48.78 9.04 4.88
CA ALA A 203 49.90 8.61 5.70
C ALA A 203 51.02 9.66 5.65
N GLU A 204 51.48 10.05 6.84
CA GLU A 204 52.74 10.74 7.03
C GLU A 204 53.86 9.80 6.54
N SER A 205 54.36 10.02 5.33
CA SER A 205 55.66 9.50 4.92
C SER A 205 56.73 10.34 5.61
N SER A 206 57.32 9.76 6.63
CA SER A 206 58.62 10.13 7.18
C SER A 206 59.72 9.74 6.17
N GLU A 207 60.84 10.48 6.22
CA GLU A 207 62.07 10.44 5.40
C GLU A 207 62.12 11.36 4.17
#